data_AF-A0A1V4MY76-F1
#
_entry.id   AF-A0A1V4MY76-F1
#
_cell.length_a   1.000
_cell.length_b   1.000
_cell.length_c   1.000
_cell.angle_alpha   90.00
_cell.angle_beta   90.00
_cell.angle_gamma   90.00
#
_symmetry.space_group_name_H-M   'P 1'
#
loop_
_entity.id
_entity.type
_entity.pdbx_description
1 polymer ?
#
loop_
_entity_poly.entity_id
_entity_poly.type
_entity_poly.pdbx_seq_one_letter_code
_entity_poly.pdbx_strand_id
1 'polypeptide(L)'
;MMRLAPLILFIPALATGASVVNSFDAPDTGISALAWDGTGLWAVDGTTQYVYQLDPSDGTVLSSFYIVDNTTAYDPVPGGATFLNGTLYVAMHYSTNYGKVYKYDTGGGYLGEFDVYC
;
A
#
# COMPACT_ATOMS: atom_id res chain seq x y z
N MET A 1 -37.47 52.25 23.28
CA MET A 1 -36.32 51.83 22.45
C MET A 1 -36.23 50.31 22.49
N MET A 2 -36.59 49.64 21.41
CA MET A 2 -36.69 48.18 21.33
C MET A 2 -35.33 47.62 20.86
N ARG A 3 -34.67 46.80 21.67
CA ARG A 3 -33.43 46.12 21.29
C ARG A 3 -33.79 44.75 20.69
N LEU A 4 -33.47 44.54 19.41
CA LEU A 4 -33.48 43.20 18.82
C LEU A 4 -32.33 42.37 19.39
N ALA A 5 -32.62 41.17 19.89
CA ALA A 5 -31.62 40.17 20.20
C ALA A 5 -31.39 39.27 18.96
N PRO A 6 -30.15 38.87 18.63
CA PRO A 6 -29.91 37.99 17.50
C PRO A 6 -30.24 36.54 17.89
N LEU A 7 -31.01 35.85 17.05
CA LEU A 7 -31.27 34.43 17.16
C LEU A 7 -30.08 33.66 16.56
N ILE A 8 -29.26 33.05 17.41
CA ILE A 8 -28.17 32.17 16.98
C ILE A 8 -28.75 30.78 16.69
N LEU A 9 -28.83 30.40 15.43
CA LEU A 9 -29.13 29.03 15.01
C LEU A 9 -27.88 28.15 15.19
N PHE A 10 -27.93 27.20 16.12
CA PHE A 10 -26.97 26.10 16.19
C PHE A 10 -27.30 25.11 15.08
N ILE A 11 -26.54 25.15 13.98
CA ILE A 11 -26.53 24.06 13.00
C ILE A 11 -25.51 23.04 13.53
N PRO A 12 -25.92 21.82 13.95
CA PRO A 12 -24.94 20.80 14.28
C PRO A 12 -24.17 20.46 13.01
N ALA A 13 -22.84 20.61 13.05
CA ALA A 13 -21.98 20.09 12.01
C ALA A 13 -22.17 18.57 11.98
N LEU A 14 -22.78 18.04 10.93
CA LEU A 14 -22.78 16.62 10.64
C LEU A 14 -21.34 16.21 10.32
N ALA A 15 -20.63 15.68 11.30
CA ALA A 15 -19.37 14.99 11.06
C ALA A 15 -19.69 13.71 10.30
N THR A 16 -19.60 13.75 8.97
CA THR A 16 -19.63 12.54 8.15
C THR A 16 -18.35 11.78 8.45
N GLY A 17 -18.44 10.74 9.28
CA GLY A 17 -17.33 9.81 9.49
C GLY A 17 -16.95 9.14 8.17
N ALA A 18 -15.70 8.67 8.07
CA ALA A 18 -15.31 7.83 6.95
C ALA A 18 -16.18 6.56 6.92
N SER A 19 -16.71 6.22 5.74
CA SER A 19 -17.44 4.97 5.50
C SER A 19 -16.73 4.14 4.46
N VAL A 20 -16.77 2.82 4.59
CA VAL A 20 -16.33 1.90 3.54
C VAL A 20 -17.23 2.08 2.33
N VAL A 21 -16.65 2.44 1.18
CA VAL A 21 -17.38 2.66 -0.08
C VAL A 21 -17.30 1.47 -1.03
N ASN A 22 -16.27 0.63 -0.87
CA ASN A 22 -16.06 -0.59 -1.64
C ASN A 22 -15.21 -1.59 -0.84
N SER A 23 -15.36 -2.88 -1.12
CA SER A 23 -14.55 -3.96 -0.57
C SER A 23 -14.54 -5.14 -1.51
N PHE A 24 -13.39 -5.78 -1.65
CA PHE A 24 -13.19 -7.00 -2.41
C PHE A 24 -12.24 -7.90 -1.63
N ASP A 25 -12.22 -9.19 -1.99
CA ASP A 25 -11.35 -10.16 -1.36
C ASP A 25 -9.88 -9.81 -1.62
N ALA A 26 -9.04 -10.01 -0.60
CA ALA A 26 -7.60 -9.89 -0.78
C ALA A 26 -7.11 -10.97 -1.77
N PRO A 27 -6.12 -10.67 -2.62
CA PRO A 27 -5.63 -11.63 -3.60
C PRO A 27 -4.87 -12.81 -2.97
N ASP A 28 -4.43 -12.66 -1.71
CA ASP A 28 -3.75 -13.68 -0.93
C ASP A 28 -3.91 -13.40 0.59
N THR A 29 -3.34 -14.26 1.42
CA THR A 29 -3.63 -14.43 2.84
C THR A 29 -2.92 -13.45 3.78
N GLY A 30 -1.86 -12.79 3.33
CA GLY A 30 -0.91 -12.05 4.15
C GLY A 30 -0.58 -10.66 3.62
N ILE A 31 -1.54 -9.99 2.95
CA ILE A 31 -1.32 -8.64 2.41
C ILE A 31 -0.92 -7.66 3.52
N SER A 32 0.31 -7.20 3.47
CA SER A 32 0.93 -6.32 4.48
C SER A 32 1.15 -4.89 3.98
N ALA A 33 1.21 -4.69 2.65
CA ALA A 33 1.47 -3.38 2.06
C ALA A 33 0.64 -3.11 0.81
N LEU A 34 0.37 -1.82 0.58
CA LEU A 34 -0.35 -1.31 -0.57
C LEU A 34 0.41 -0.14 -1.22
N ALA A 35 0.33 -0.01 -2.54
CA ALA A 35 0.78 1.17 -3.29
C ALA A 35 -0.20 1.51 -4.42
N TRP A 36 -0.17 2.76 -4.89
CA TRP A 36 -1.08 3.23 -5.93
C TRP A 36 -0.30 3.86 -7.08
N ASP A 37 -0.48 3.37 -8.30
CA ASP A 37 0.23 3.89 -9.48
C ASP A 37 -0.51 4.99 -10.25
N GLY A 38 -1.74 5.31 -9.84
CA GLY A 38 -2.65 6.21 -10.57
C GLY A 38 -3.79 5.48 -11.30
N THR A 39 -3.67 4.17 -11.49
CA THR A 39 -4.59 3.31 -12.26
C THR A 39 -4.88 1.96 -11.57
N GLY A 40 -3.87 1.27 -11.05
CA GLY A 40 -3.95 -0.02 -10.38
C GLY A 40 -3.51 0.06 -8.92
N LEU A 41 -4.14 -0.78 -8.09
CA LEU A 41 -3.77 -0.96 -6.69
C LEU A 41 -2.76 -2.09 -6.57
N TRP A 42 -1.55 -1.79 -6.10
CA TRP A 42 -0.53 -2.79 -5.84
C TRP A 42 -0.69 -3.32 -4.42
N ALA A 43 -0.70 -4.64 -4.26
CA ALA A 43 -0.77 -5.34 -2.99
C ALA A 43 0.43 -6.27 -2.85
N VAL A 44 1.10 -6.22 -1.70
CA VAL A 44 2.26 -7.08 -1.41
C VAL A 44 1.90 -8.01 -0.28
N ASP A 45 2.09 -9.31 -0.50
CA ASP A 45 1.88 -10.35 0.49
C ASP A 45 3.16 -10.59 1.29
N GLY A 46 3.10 -10.38 2.60
CA GLY A 46 4.22 -10.57 3.51
C GLY A 46 4.56 -12.04 3.79
N THR A 47 3.65 -12.96 3.51
CA THR A 47 3.77 -14.40 3.78
C THR A 47 4.28 -15.15 2.55
N THR A 48 3.68 -14.90 1.38
CA THR A 48 4.02 -15.57 0.13
C THR A 48 5.00 -14.79 -0.73
N GLN A 49 5.26 -13.53 -0.37
CA GLN A 49 6.20 -12.61 -1.05
C GLN A 49 5.81 -12.32 -2.50
N TYR A 50 4.54 -12.50 -2.83
CA TYR A 50 3.98 -12.07 -4.10
C TYR A 50 3.58 -10.60 -4.06
N VAL A 51 3.77 -9.94 -5.19
CA VAL A 51 3.19 -8.65 -5.51
C VAL A 51 2.06 -8.88 -6.50
N TYR A 52 0.93 -8.24 -6.28
CA TYR A 52 -0.24 -8.25 -7.14
C TYR A 52 -0.59 -6.83 -7.56
N GLN A 53 -0.86 -6.60 -8.84
CA GLN A 53 -1.57 -5.41 -9.29
C GLN A 53 -3.04 -5.75 -9.45
N LEU A 54 -3.90 -4.99 -8.80
CA LEU A 54 -5.34 -5.21 -8.76
C LEU A 54 -6.07 -4.10 -9.50
N ASP A 55 -7.16 -4.47 -10.16
CA ASP A 55 -8.19 -3.52 -10.56
C ASP A 55 -8.86 -2.96 -9.28
N PRO A 56 -8.82 -1.64 -9.03
CA PRO A 56 -9.36 -1.07 -7.80
C PRO A 56 -10.89 -1.09 -7.72
N SER A 57 -11.59 -1.40 -8.82
CA SER A 57 -13.06 -1.43 -8.85
C SER A 57 -13.62 -2.73 -8.29
N ASP A 58 -12.93 -3.86 -8.48
CA ASP A 58 -13.44 -5.19 -8.13
C ASP A 58 -12.40 -6.15 -7.53
N GLY A 59 -11.12 -5.76 -7.45
CA GLY A 59 -10.06 -6.60 -6.89
C GLY A 59 -9.47 -7.63 -7.87
N THR A 60 -9.86 -7.62 -9.14
CA THR A 60 -9.30 -8.54 -10.15
C THR A 60 -7.78 -8.40 -10.24
N VAL A 61 -7.06 -9.53 -10.17
CA VAL A 61 -5.60 -9.55 -10.37
C VAL A 61 -5.27 -9.30 -11.83
N LEU A 62 -4.69 -8.14 -12.13
CA LEU A 62 -4.22 -7.73 -13.46
C LEU A 62 -2.84 -8.30 -13.79
N SER A 63 -1.97 -8.34 -12.79
CA SER A 63 -0.63 -8.91 -12.90
C SER A 63 -0.14 -9.37 -11.53
N SER A 64 0.83 -10.28 -11.52
CA SER A 64 1.52 -10.66 -10.29
C SER A 64 2.94 -11.12 -10.58
N PHE A 65 3.81 -10.95 -9.61
CA PHE A 65 5.18 -11.46 -9.65
C PHE A 65 5.68 -11.77 -8.25
N TYR A 66 6.65 -12.68 -8.18
CA TYR A 66 7.33 -13.02 -6.94
C TYR A 66 8.52 -12.09 -6.71
N ILE A 67 8.72 -11.64 -5.47
CA ILE A 67 9.89 -10.87 -5.09
C ILE A 67 11.10 -11.80 -5.06
N VAL A 68 11.97 -11.68 -6.07
CA VAL A 68 13.25 -12.38 -6.09
C VAL A 68 14.18 -11.74 -5.07
N ASP A 69 14.24 -12.29 -3.86
CA ASP A 69 15.35 -11.99 -2.96
C ASP A 69 16.56 -12.86 -3.34
N ASN A 70 17.62 -12.22 -3.82
CA ASN A 70 18.89 -12.84 -4.21
C ASN A 70 19.90 -12.89 -3.05
N THR A 71 19.49 -12.51 -1.84
CA THR A 71 20.34 -12.53 -0.65
C THR A 71 20.37 -13.93 -0.03
N THR A 72 21.48 -14.25 0.62
CA THR A 72 21.60 -15.46 1.47
C THR A 72 20.99 -15.24 2.86
N ALA A 73 20.31 -14.11 3.08
CA ALA A 73 19.79 -13.74 4.38
C ALA A 73 18.53 -14.54 4.72
N TYR A 74 18.47 -14.97 5.98
CA TYR A 74 17.34 -15.72 6.53
C TYR A 74 16.13 -14.78 6.72
N ASP A 75 15.05 -15.09 6.01
CA ASP A 75 13.68 -14.60 6.27
C ASP A 75 13.38 -13.11 5.91
N PRO A 76 13.45 -12.73 4.61
CA PRO A 76 12.97 -11.43 4.14
C PRO A 76 11.44 -11.34 4.20
N VAL A 77 10.92 -10.40 4.99
CA VAL A 77 9.48 -10.12 5.11
C VAL A 77 9.14 -8.76 4.49
N PRO A 78 8.30 -8.71 3.44
CA PRO A 78 7.78 -7.45 2.92
C PRO A 78 6.92 -6.70 3.95
N GLY A 79 7.21 -5.41 4.16
CA GLY A 79 6.51 -4.58 5.15
C GLY A 79 5.74 -3.39 4.56
N GLY A 80 6.36 -2.61 3.68
CA GLY A 80 5.78 -1.40 3.12
C GLY A 80 5.97 -1.30 1.62
N ALA A 81 5.07 -0.62 0.92
CA ALA A 81 5.16 -0.41 -0.52
C ALA A 81 4.77 1.03 -0.88
N THR A 82 5.40 1.58 -1.92
CA THR A 82 4.98 2.85 -2.52
C THR A 82 5.29 2.83 -4.01
N PHE A 83 4.62 3.69 -4.78
CA PHE A 83 4.83 3.80 -6.21
C PHE A 83 5.19 5.24 -6.57
N LEU A 84 6.23 5.42 -7.38
CA LEU A 84 6.65 6.73 -7.84
C LEU A 84 7.32 6.62 -9.21
N ASN A 85 6.87 7.47 -10.14
CA ASN A 85 7.49 7.65 -11.47
C ASN A 85 7.71 6.34 -12.25
N GLY A 86 6.73 5.43 -12.23
CA GLY A 86 6.83 4.16 -12.95
C GLY A 86 7.59 3.07 -12.20
N THR A 87 7.99 3.31 -10.95
CA THR A 87 8.72 2.36 -10.11
C THR A 87 7.90 2.01 -8.88
N LEU A 88 7.73 0.71 -8.65
CA LEU A 88 7.25 0.18 -7.39
C LEU A 88 8.44 -0.02 -6.45
N TYR A 89 8.31 0.49 -5.23
CA TYR A 89 9.28 0.35 -4.16
C TYR A 89 8.67 -0.57 -3.10
N VAL A 90 9.36 -1.65 -2.75
CA VAL A 90 8.93 -2.60 -1.71
C VAL A 90 10.00 -2.67 -0.64
N ALA A 91 9.66 -2.25 0.58
CA ALA A 91 10.50 -2.39 1.76
C ALA A 91 10.42 -3.82 2.28
N MET A 92 11.58 -4.43 2.45
CA MET A 92 11.76 -5.74 3.07
C MET A 92 12.55 -5.59 4.36
N HIS A 93 12.05 -6.24 5.39
CA HIS A 93 12.69 -6.33 6.70
C HIS A 93 13.28 -7.72 6.86
N TYR A 94 14.45 -7.81 7.49
CA TYR A 94 15.09 -9.07 7.79
C TYR A 94 15.03 -9.33 9.30
N SER A 95 15.30 -10.55 9.72
CA SER A 95 15.45 -10.92 11.14
C SER A 95 16.60 -10.19 11.86
N THR A 96 17.40 -9.41 11.14
CA THR A 96 18.46 -8.54 11.67
C THR A 96 17.99 -7.08 11.63
N ASN A 97 18.68 -6.14 12.29
CA ASN A 97 18.40 -4.69 12.19
C ASN A 97 18.82 -4.12 10.82
N TYR A 98 18.43 -4.81 9.76
CA TYR A 98 18.77 -4.55 8.38
C TYR A 98 17.51 -4.73 7.56
N GLY A 99 17.34 -3.83 6.60
CA GLY A 99 16.26 -3.81 5.63
C GLY A 99 16.81 -3.47 4.26
N LYS A 100 16.03 -3.77 3.23
CA LYS A 100 16.28 -3.32 1.86
C LYS A 100 15.01 -2.75 1.28
N VAL A 101 15.14 -1.81 0.37
CA VAL A 101 14.04 -1.39 -0.50
C VAL A 101 14.37 -1.85 -1.90
N TYR A 102 13.55 -2.75 -2.42
CA TYR A 102 13.62 -3.25 -3.78
C TYR A 102 12.83 -2.35 -4.71
N LYS A 103 13.33 -2.19 -5.93
CA LYS A 103 12.70 -1.40 -6.99
C LYS A 103 12.29 -2.32 -8.12
N TYR A 104 11.04 -2.19 -8.56
CA TYR A 104 10.50 -2.93 -9.69
C TYR A 104 9.88 -1.99 -10.71
N ASP A 105 9.98 -2.33 -11.99
CA ASP A 105 9.08 -1.77 -13.00
C ASP A 105 7.67 -2.38 -12.89
N THR A 106 6.74 -1.86 -13.68
CA THR A 106 5.33 -2.32 -13.66
C THR A 106 5.15 -3.73 -14.24
N GLY A 107 6.16 -4.31 -14.88
CA GLY A 107 6.18 -5.70 -15.34
C GLY A 107 6.78 -6.67 -14.33
N GLY A 108 7.20 -6.20 -13.15
CA GLY A 108 7.91 -7.00 -12.16
C GLY A 108 9.41 -7.15 -12.42
N GLY A 109 9.96 -6.41 -13.40
CA GLY A 109 11.39 -6.39 -13.66
C GLY A 109 12.14 -5.70 -12.52
N TYR A 110 13.16 -6.36 -11.96
CA TYR A 110 14.01 -5.81 -10.91
C TYR A 110 14.89 -4.67 -11.45
N LEU A 111 14.79 -3.50 -10.83
CA LEU A 111 15.51 -2.28 -11.20
C LEU A 111 16.67 -1.94 -10.25
N GLY A 112 16.84 -2.71 -9.18
CA GLY A 112 17.85 -2.47 -8.15
C GLY A 112 17.26 -2.37 -6.75
N GLU A 113 18.13 -2.13 -5.78
CA GLU A 113 17.77 -2.02 -4.37
C GLU A 113 18.67 -1.00 -3.66
N PHE A 114 18.28 -0.64 -2.43
CA PHE A 114 19.17 0.07 -1.50
C PHE A 114 18.92 -0.40 -0.08
N ASP A 115 19.97 -0.34 0.73
CA ASP A 115 19.93 -0.76 2.12
C ASP A 115 19.22 0.29 2.97
N VAL A 116 18.46 -0.21 3.95
CA VAL A 116 17.80 0.57 4.99
C VAL A 116 18.27 0.01 6.32
N TYR A 117 19.11 0.77 7.01
CA TYR A 117 19.51 0.43 8.37
C TYR A 117 18.48 1.01 9.33
N CYS A 118 17.95 0.16 10.21
CA CYS A 118 16.99 0.54 11.25
C CYS A 118 17.61 0.48 12.64
#